data_AF-A0A2V6H4M1-F1
#
_entry.id   AF-A0A2V6H4M1-F1
#
_cell.length_a   1.000
_cell.length_b   1.000
_cell.length_c   1.000
_cell.angle_alpha   90.00
_cell.angle_beta   90.00
_cell.angle_gamma   90.00
#
_symmetry.space_group_name_H-M   'P 1'
#
loop_
_entity.id
_entity.type
_entity.pdbx_description
1 polymer ?
#
loop_
_entity_poly.entity_id
_entity_poly.type
_entity_poly.pdbx_seq_one_letter_code
_entity_poly.pdbx_strand_id
1 'polypeptide(L)'
;MRVLGIQPSNVQFLALPDQGLTDLLLRDCNSALARIAQVIDDWSPTDILAPSIFDIHPDHNAVAVMMRLIFADFVTQGISQWNYLVHGRSPAFFDRAAELSSSEVESTTKRDAIRRHQTQIKLSRRRFLRYATRPERFLRVERESAVWRDGAVQSVSRTCDNLNVDLRFAVERLRMQRSKFFILGRDSLGRKRACQISVPSCSGDFEMLDCTTNRRVGIGCYRGHPFAGELTLPLRLFSPVHDLFIKVDRRSWFFDEAGWIEIPSVPNLSKVSLSMISTEAYS
;
A
#
# COMPACT_ATOMS: atom_id res chain seq x y z
N MET A 1 -16.48 -10.42 -17.62
CA MET A 1 -17.03 -9.06 -17.75
C MET A 1 -18.45 -9.03 -18.30
N ARG A 2 -18.77 -9.60 -19.48
CA ARG A 2 -20.15 -9.57 -20.02
C ARG A 2 -21.25 -10.12 -19.08
N VAL A 3 -20.97 -11.18 -18.33
CA VAL A 3 -21.91 -11.74 -17.32
C VAL A 3 -22.26 -10.72 -16.23
N LEU A 4 -21.36 -9.77 -15.96
CA LEU A 4 -21.57 -8.67 -15.00
C LEU A 4 -22.21 -7.43 -15.66
N GLY A 5 -22.69 -7.53 -16.91
CA GLY A 5 -23.24 -6.40 -17.66
C GLY A 5 -22.19 -5.41 -18.20
N ILE A 6 -20.89 -5.70 -18.05
CA ILE A 6 -19.82 -4.81 -18.50
C ILE A 6 -19.52 -5.03 -19.98
N GLN A 7 -19.69 -3.96 -20.78
CA GLN A 7 -19.38 -3.96 -22.20
C GLN A 7 -17.87 -4.08 -22.45
N PRO A 8 -17.43 -4.80 -23.50
CA PRO A 8 -16.00 -4.88 -23.83
C PRO A 8 -15.32 -3.53 -24.06
N SER A 9 -16.04 -2.54 -24.57
CA SER A 9 -15.55 -1.16 -24.76
C SER A 9 -15.19 -0.45 -23.45
N ASN A 10 -15.75 -0.92 -22.33
CA ASN A 10 -15.51 -0.35 -21.00
C ASN A 10 -14.42 -1.11 -20.25
N VAL A 11 -13.68 -1.99 -20.93
CA VAL A 11 -12.58 -2.76 -20.35
C VAL A 11 -11.29 -2.33 -21.02
N GLN A 12 -10.36 -1.82 -20.23
CA GLN A 12 -9.04 -1.44 -20.69
C GLN A 12 -7.96 -2.28 -19.99
N PHE A 13 -7.01 -2.78 -20.78
CA PHE A 13 -5.85 -3.50 -20.27
C PHE A 13 -4.65 -2.58 -20.29
N LEU A 14 -4.06 -2.33 -19.12
CA LEU A 14 -2.96 -1.38 -18.98
C LEU A 14 -1.58 -1.95 -19.34
N ALA A 15 -1.51 -3.25 -19.68
CA ALA A 15 -0.28 -3.97 -20.02
C ALA A 15 0.83 -3.82 -18.96
N LEU A 16 0.44 -3.83 -17.67
CA LEU A 16 1.37 -3.83 -16.55
C LEU A 16 1.87 -5.26 -16.27
N PRO A 17 3.09 -5.43 -15.73
CA PRO A 17 3.66 -6.75 -15.50
C PRO A 17 2.93 -7.48 -14.37
N ASP A 18 2.50 -8.72 -14.64
CA ASP A 18 1.94 -9.62 -13.63
C ASP A 18 3.03 -10.02 -12.62
N GLN A 19 2.70 -9.94 -11.33
CA GLN A 19 3.60 -10.14 -10.18
C GLN A 19 4.84 -9.25 -10.14
N GLY A 20 4.89 -8.20 -10.96
CA GLY A 20 6.03 -7.30 -11.11
C GLY A 20 5.77 -5.87 -10.64
N LEU A 21 4.59 -5.56 -10.08
CA LEU A 21 4.23 -4.17 -9.79
C LEU A 21 5.02 -3.57 -8.63
N THR A 22 5.48 -4.37 -7.67
CA THR A 22 6.40 -3.91 -6.61
C THR A 22 7.73 -3.43 -7.21
N ASP A 23 8.33 -4.21 -8.12
CA ASP A 23 9.57 -3.81 -8.78
C ASP A 23 9.36 -2.58 -9.67
N LEU A 24 8.24 -2.52 -10.40
CA LEU A 24 7.85 -1.35 -11.20
C LEU A 24 7.74 -0.11 -10.31
N LEU A 25 7.04 -0.22 -9.18
CA LEU A 25 6.87 0.86 -8.21
C LEU A 25 8.21 1.37 -7.68
N LEU A 26 9.13 0.47 -7.36
CA LEU A 26 10.44 0.80 -6.80
C LEU A 26 11.41 1.40 -7.83
N ARG A 27 11.35 0.99 -9.11
CA ARG A 27 12.36 1.36 -10.11
C ARG A 27 11.86 2.42 -11.09
N ASP A 28 10.77 2.16 -11.79
CA ASP A 28 10.25 3.06 -12.81
C ASP A 28 8.73 2.89 -12.95
N CYS A 29 7.97 3.75 -12.27
CA CYS A 29 6.51 3.70 -12.32
C CYS A 29 5.89 4.95 -12.94
N ASN A 30 6.67 5.96 -13.31
CA ASN A 30 6.12 7.24 -13.77
C ASN A 30 5.22 7.05 -15.01
N SER A 31 5.65 6.20 -15.96
CA SER A 31 4.87 5.86 -17.14
C SER A 31 3.57 5.12 -16.80
N ALA A 32 3.61 4.22 -15.81
CA ALA A 32 2.44 3.50 -15.33
C ALA A 32 1.46 4.42 -14.59
N LEU A 33 1.96 5.31 -13.73
CA LEU A 33 1.15 6.32 -13.03
C LEU A 33 0.47 7.25 -14.03
N ALA A 34 1.21 7.78 -15.01
CA ALA A 34 0.65 8.63 -16.05
C ALA A 34 -0.42 7.90 -16.88
N ARG A 35 -0.20 6.63 -17.22
CA ARG A 35 -1.19 5.82 -17.96
C ARG A 35 -2.47 5.61 -17.15
N ILE A 36 -2.37 5.31 -15.85
CA ILE A 36 -3.56 5.15 -14.99
C ILE A 36 -4.28 6.49 -14.82
N ALA A 37 -3.54 7.57 -14.57
CA ALA A 37 -4.11 8.91 -14.44
C ALA A 37 -4.85 9.34 -15.71
N GLN A 38 -4.30 9.06 -16.89
CA GLN A 38 -4.97 9.34 -18.16
C GLN A 38 -6.29 8.57 -18.30
N VAL A 39 -6.33 7.30 -17.92
CA VAL A 39 -7.57 6.50 -17.97
C VAL A 39 -8.63 7.05 -17.03
N ILE A 40 -8.22 7.53 -15.85
CA ILE A 40 -9.12 8.17 -14.89
C ILE A 40 -9.66 9.49 -15.49
N ASP A 41 -8.79 10.31 -16.07
CA ASP A 41 -9.18 11.59 -16.68
C ASP A 41 -10.15 11.39 -17.86
N ASP A 42 -9.77 10.50 -18.79
CA ASP A 42 -10.56 10.15 -19.99
C ASP A 42 -11.95 9.60 -19.63
N TRP A 43 -12.04 8.81 -18.56
CA TRP A 43 -13.31 8.23 -18.11
C TRP A 43 -14.14 9.18 -17.24
N SER A 44 -13.48 10.07 -16.49
CA SER A 44 -14.10 11.00 -15.53
C SER A 44 -15.01 10.30 -14.48
N PRO A 45 -14.45 9.43 -13.61
CA PRO A 45 -15.19 8.73 -12.56
C PRO A 45 -15.89 9.65 -11.56
N THR A 46 -17.05 9.22 -11.07
CA THR A 46 -17.57 9.67 -9.77
C THR A 46 -16.96 8.88 -8.61
N ASP A 47 -16.68 7.59 -8.85
CA ASP A 47 -16.18 6.64 -7.85
C ASP A 47 -15.07 5.78 -8.44
N ILE A 48 -14.02 5.55 -7.64
CA ILE A 48 -12.95 4.61 -7.95
C ILE A 48 -12.90 3.55 -6.87
N LEU A 49 -12.99 2.28 -7.28
CA LEU A 49 -12.75 1.12 -6.45
C LEU A 49 -11.37 0.55 -6.79
N ALA A 50 -10.47 0.50 -5.80
CA ALA A 50 -9.12 -0.01 -5.97
C ALA A 50 -8.78 -1.03 -4.87
N PRO A 51 -7.76 -1.89 -5.07
CA PRO A 51 -7.28 -2.74 -3.99
C PRO A 51 -6.78 -1.90 -2.80
N SER A 52 -6.96 -2.45 -1.60
CA SER A 52 -6.47 -1.87 -0.36
C SER A 52 -4.95 -1.97 -0.23
N ILE A 53 -4.34 -0.98 0.43
CA ILE A 53 -2.92 -1.01 0.78
C ILE A 53 -2.57 -2.18 1.70
N PHE A 54 -3.57 -2.69 2.45
CA PHE A 54 -3.47 -3.83 3.35
C PHE A 54 -3.62 -5.20 2.66
N ASP A 55 -3.86 -5.24 1.35
CA ASP A 55 -3.94 -6.50 0.62
C ASP A 55 -2.55 -7.17 0.57
N ILE A 56 -2.48 -8.46 0.91
CA ILE A 56 -1.18 -9.16 0.96
C ILE A 56 -0.72 -9.64 -0.42
N HIS A 57 -1.49 -9.45 -1.49
CA HIS A 57 -1.01 -9.70 -2.84
C HIS A 57 -0.13 -8.54 -3.31
N PRO A 58 1.11 -8.79 -3.75
CA PRO A 58 2.07 -7.74 -4.07
C PRO A 58 1.57 -6.77 -5.13
N ASP A 59 0.91 -7.27 -6.18
CA ASP A 59 0.34 -6.38 -7.20
C ASP A 59 -0.83 -5.54 -6.68
N HIS A 60 -1.65 -6.09 -5.78
CA HIS A 60 -2.78 -5.35 -5.23
C HIS A 60 -2.29 -4.19 -4.35
N ASN A 61 -1.39 -4.47 -3.41
CA ASN A 61 -0.86 -3.41 -2.55
C ASN A 61 0.04 -2.43 -3.30
N ALA A 62 0.73 -2.84 -4.38
CA ALA A 62 1.44 -1.92 -5.25
C ALA A 62 0.49 -0.99 -6.01
N VAL A 63 -0.62 -1.51 -6.56
CA VAL A 63 -1.67 -0.66 -7.18
C VAL A 63 -2.23 0.32 -6.16
N ALA A 64 -2.48 -0.11 -4.92
CA ALA A 64 -2.96 0.79 -3.87
C ALA A 64 -2.02 1.98 -3.65
N VAL A 65 -0.70 1.74 -3.59
CA VAL A 65 0.31 2.81 -3.49
C VAL A 65 0.32 3.69 -4.75
N MET A 66 0.23 3.10 -5.94
CA MET A 66 0.14 3.88 -7.19
C MET A 66 -1.07 4.82 -7.19
N MET A 67 -2.23 4.36 -6.71
CA MET A 67 -3.41 5.20 -6.56
C MET A 67 -3.17 6.35 -5.57
N ARG A 68 -2.53 6.09 -4.41
CA ARG A 68 -2.16 7.15 -3.46
C ARG A 68 -1.26 8.21 -4.10
N LEU A 69 -0.27 7.79 -4.89
CA LEU A 69 0.61 8.70 -5.62
C LEU A 69 -0.14 9.53 -6.67
N ILE A 70 -1.07 8.90 -7.40
CA ILE A 70 -1.90 9.60 -8.40
C ILE A 70 -2.79 10.63 -7.71
N PHE A 71 -3.48 10.27 -6.63
CA PHE A 71 -4.37 11.21 -5.95
C PHE A 71 -3.64 12.34 -5.21
N ALA A 72 -2.36 12.16 -4.89
CA ALA A 72 -1.51 13.22 -4.37
C ALA A 72 -1.07 14.21 -5.48
N ASP A 73 -0.85 13.73 -6.71
CA ASP A 73 -0.30 14.54 -7.81
C ASP A 73 -1.38 15.15 -8.71
N PHE A 74 -2.47 14.42 -8.94
CA PHE A 74 -3.53 14.80 -9.86
C PHE A 74 -4.74 15.29 -9.05
N VAL A 75 -5.24 16.47 -9.38
CA VAL A 75 -6.40 17.07 -8.73
C VAL A 75 -7.66 16.32 -9.16
N THR A 76 -7.96 15.20 -8.49
CA THR A 76 -9.20 14.44 -8.68
C THR A 76 -10.28 14.93 -7.71
N GLN A 77 -10.56 16.24 -7.71
CA GLN A 77 -11.60 16.78 -6.83
C GLN A 77 -12.96 16.17 -7.19
N GLY A 78 -13.72 15.76 -6.17
CA GLY A 78 -15.06 15.20 -6.34
C GLY A 78 -15.13 13.69 -6.58
N ILE A 79 -14.00 13.01 -6.81
CA ILE A 79 -13.98 11.55 -7.01
C ILE A 79 -13.95 10.84 -5.65
N SER A 80 -14.95 10.01 -5.38
CA SER A 80 -14.98 9.17 -4.19
C SER A 80 -14.06 7.96 -4.37
N GLN A 81 -13.25 7.68 -3.36
CA GLN A 81 -12.27 6.61 -3.39
C GLN A 81 -12.63 5.53 -2.39
N TRP A 82 -12.63 4.28 -2.87
CA TRP A 82 -12.99 3.11 -2.10
C TRP A 82 -11.95 2.02 -2.27
N ASN A 83 -11.64 1.33 -1.19
CA ASN A 83 -10.72 0.21 -1.18
C ASN A 83 -11.46 -1.10 -0.88
N TYR A 84 -11.08 -2.16 -1.59
CA TYR A 84 -11.50 -3.53 -1.31
C TYR A 84 -10.29 -4.41 -0.98
N LEU A 85 -10.50 -5.47 -0.21
CA LEU A 85 -9.46 -6.42 0.18
C LEU A 85 -9.81 -7.82 -0.29
N VAL A 86 -8.95 -8.41 -1.14
CA VAL A 86 -9.14 -9.75 -1.70
C VAL A 86 -8.33 -10.79 -0.94
N HIS A 87 -7.10 -10.40 -0.52
CA HIS A 87 -6.18 -11.27 0.19
C HIS A 87 -5.75 -10.68 1.52
N GLY A 88 -5.62 -11.55 2.53
CA GLY A 88 -5.30 -11.16 3.89
C GLY A 88 -6.54 -11.00 4.76
N ARG A 89 -6.31 -10.62 6.02
CA ARG A 89 -7.34 -10.39 7.04
C ARG A 89 -6.94 -9.23 7.96
N SER A 90 -6.36 -8.18 7.39
CA SER A 90 -5.85 -7.05 8.17
C SER A 90 -6.99 -6.40 8.98
N PRO A 91 -6.91 -6.39 10.32
CA PRO A 91 -7.94 -5.76 11.15
C PRO A 91 -8.16 -4.28 10.81
N ALA A 92 -7.08 -3.58 10.45
CA ALA A 92 -7.11 -2.19 10.00
C ALA A 92 -8.07 -1.93 8.82
N PHE A 93 -8.32 -2.94 8.00
CA PHE A 93 -9.34 -2.90 6.95
C PHE A 93 -10.73 -3.32 7.46
N PHE A 94 -10.83 -4.51 8.06
CA PHE A 94 -12.13 -5.14 8.34
C PHE A 94 -12.94 -4.43 9.42
N ASP A 95 -12.29 -3.74 10.36
CA ASP A 95 -12.95 -3.05 11.46
C ASP A 95 -13.65 -1.75 11.00
N ARG A 96 -13.28 -1.22 9.83
CA ARG A 96 -13.79 0.04 9.26
C ARG A 96 -14.55 -0.14 7.95
N ALA A 97 -14.35 -1.26 7.26
CA ALA A 97 -14.97 -1.49 5.97
C ALA A 97 -16.48 -1.66 6.13
N ALA A 98 -17.24 -0.87 5.38
CA ALA A 98 -18.67 -1.03 5.27
C ALA A 98 -18.98 -2.32 4.49
N GLU A 99 -19.89 -3.13 5.04
CA GLU A 99 -20.38 -4.32 4.37
C GLU A 99 -21.54 -3.95 3.43
N LEU A 100 -21.44 -4.38 2.18
CA LEU A 100 -22.52 -4.26 1.20
C LEU A 100 -23.22 -5.61 1.08
N SER A 101 -24.51 -5.62 1.45
CA SER A 101 -25.35 -6.80 1.27
C SER A 101 -25.62 -7.03 -0.21
N SER A 102 -25.42 -8.26 -0.66
CA SER A 102 -25.74 -8.68 -2.02
C SER A 102 -27.08 -9.41 -2.06
N SER A 103 -27.91 -9.09 -3.05
CA SER A 103 -29.10 -9.88 -3.40
C SER A 103 -28.71 -11.29 -3.87
N GLU A 104 -29.71 -12.19 -3.93
CA GLU A 104 -29.52 -13.54 -4.48
C GLU A 104 -29.13 -13.52 -5.96
N VAL A 105 -29.70 -12.58 -6.72
CA VAL A 105 -29.41 -12.38 -8.15
C VAL A 105 -27.95 -11.94 -8.35
N GLU A 106 -27.47 -10.97 -7.56
CA GLU A 106 -26.07 -10.53 -7.60
C GLU A 106 -25.11 -11.65 -7.19
N SER A 107 -25.44 -12.39 -6.12
CA SER A 107 -24.65 -13.53 -5.65
C SER A 107 -24.52 -14.63 -6.72
N THR A 108 -25.61 -14.90 -7.43
CA THR A 108 -25.63 -15.87 -8.53
C THR A 108 -24.84 -15.38 -9.74
N THR A 109 -25.03 -14.12 -10.12
CA THR A 109 -24.30 -13.47 -11.22
C THR A 109 -22.79 -13.46 -10.95
N LYS A 110 -22.38 -13.11 -9.72
CA LYS A 110 -20.98 -13.16 -9.26
C LYS A 110 -20.41 -14.57 -9.36
N ARG A 111 -21.15 -15.58 -8.91
CA ARG A 111 -20.75 -16.99 -9.00
C ARG A 111 -20.53 -17.43 -10.45
N ASP A 112 -21.42 -17.05 -11.35
CA ASP A 112 -21.31 -17.41 -12.76
C ASP A 112 -20.20 -16.66 -13.47
N ALA A 113 -19.95 -15.40 -13.13
CA ALA A 113 -18.79 -14.65 -13.59
C ALA A 113 -17.48 -15.35 -13.17
N ILE A 114 -17.36 -15.75 -11.90
CA ILE A 114 -16.18 -16.48 -11.38
C ILE A 114 -15.95 -17.78 -12.16
N ARG A 115 -17.01 -18.53 -12.51
CA ARG A 115 -16.92 -19.77 -13.29
C ARG A 115 -16.36 -19.57 -14.70
N ARG A 116 -16.42 -18.36 -15.27
CA ARG A 116 -15.85 -18.07 -16.60
C ARG A 116 -14.32 -18.08 -16.60
N HIS A 117 -13.65 -17.97 -15.44
CA HIS A 117 -12.20 -18.01 -15.32
C HIS A 117 -11.68 -19.46 -15.26
N GLN A 118 -11.85 -20.21 -16.36
CA GLN A 118 -11.65 -21.67 -16.40
C GLN A 118 -10.28 -22.13 -15.91
N THR A 119 -9.21 -21.43 -16.27
CA THR A 119 -7.83 -21.76 -15.83
C THR A 119 -7.70 -21.67 -14.31
N GLN A 120 -8.20 -20.58 -13.73
CA GLN A 120 -8.19 -20.33 -12.29
C GLN A 120 -9.09 -21.32 -11.53
N ILE A 121 -10.26 -21.66 -12.10
CA ILE A 121 -11.18 -22.64 -11.53
C ILE A 121 -10.58 -24.05 -11.53
N LYS A 122 -9.88 -24.45 -12.60
CA LYS A 122 -9.18 -25.73 -12.65
C LYS A 122 -8.11 -25.85 -11.55
N LEU A 123 -7.39 -24.76 -11.25
CA LEU A 123 -6.35 -24.73 -10.22
C LEU A 123 -6.92 -24.72 -8.79
N SER A 124 -7.99 -23.96 -8.53
CA SER A 124 -8.48 -23.79 -7.15
C SER A 124 -9.98 -23.48 -7.04
N ARG A 125 -10.84 -24.33 -7.64
CA ARG A 125 -12.30 -24.15 -7.67
C ARG A 125 -12.91 -23.76 -6.32
N ARG A 126 -12.59 -24.51 -5.24
CA ARG A 126 -13.14 -24.27 -3.89
C ARG A 126 -12.79 -22.87 -3.39
N ARG A 127 -11.54 -22.44 -3.55
CA ARG A 127 -11.07 -21.11 -3.14
C ARG A 127 -11.80 -20.01 -3.92
N PHE A 128 -11.90 -20.14 -5.24
CA PHE A 128 -12.51 -19.12 -6.08
C PHE A 128 -14.03 -19.00 -5.85
N LEU A 129 -14.75 -20.11 -5.75
CA LEU A 129 -16.19 -20.09 -5.49
C LEU A 129 -16.53 -19.56 -4.09
N ARG A 130 -15.63 -19.67 -3.12
CA ARG A 130 -15.80 -19.06 -1.79
C ARG A 130 -15.86 -17.53 -1.85
N TYR A 131 -15.26 -16.89 -2.86
CA TYR A 131 -15.43 -15.43 -3.02
C TYR A 131 -16.87 -15.07 -3.39
N ALA A 132 -17.61 -15.94 -4.08
CA ALA A 132 -19.01 -15.69 -4.45
C ALA A 132 -19.97 -15.67 -3.25
N THR A 133 -19.59 -16.25 -2.11
CA THR A 133 -20.45 -16.36 -0.92
C THR A 133 -20.07 -15.38 0.18
N ARG A 134 -19.02 -14.58 -0.02
CA ARG A 134 -18.58 -13.58 0.95
C ARG A 134 -19.31 -12.27 0.68
N PRO A 135 -19.72 -11.55 1.73
CA PRO A 135 -20.21 -10.20 1.55
C PRO A 135 -19.09 -9.31 1.02
N GLU A 136 -19.44 -8.32 0.21
CA GLU A 136 -18.48 -7.35 -0.28
C GLU A 136 -18.23 -6.32 0.82
N ARG A 137 -16.97 -5.89 0.96
CA ARG A 137 -16.57 -4.93 1.97
C ARG A 137 -15.74 -3.84 1.34
N PHE A 138 -16.11 -2.59 1.62
CA PHE A 138 -15.49 -1.41 1.06
C PHE A 138 -15.09 -0.43 2.17
N LEU A 139 -13.84 0.01 2.11
CA LEU A 139 -13.32 1.05 3.00
C LEU A 139 -13.21 2.35 2.22
N ARG A 140 -13.86 3.41 2.70
CA ARG A 140 -13.67 4.74 2.11
C ARG A 140 -12.25 5.23 2.39
N VAL A 141 -11.59 5.75 1.38
CA VAL A 141 -10.26 6.35 1.53
C VAL A 141 -10.42 7.78 2.03
N GLU A 142 -9.94 8.03 3.23
CA GLU A 142 -9.86 9.36 3.84
C GLU A 142 -8.40 9.85 3.77
N ARG A 143 -8.21 11.15 3.52
CA ARG A 143 -6.86 11.75 3.48
C ARG A 143 -6.18 11.75 4.85
N GLU A 144 -6.96 11.83 5.92
CA GLU A 144 -6.45 11.71 7.28
C GLU A 144 -6.43 10.24 7.65
N SER A 145 -5.25 9.65 7.68
CA SER A 145 -5.07 8.28 8.13
C SER A 145 -3.93 8.23 9.13
N ALA A 146 -4.25 7.77 10.34
CA ALA A 146 -3.24 7.40 11.33
C ALA A 146 -2.27 6.36 10.71
N VAL A 147 -1.02 6.33 11.17
CA VAL A 147 -0.09 5.27 10.74
C VAL A 147 -0.62 3.93 11.25
N TRP A 148 -0.93 3.03 10.31
CA TRP A 148 -1.52 1.74 10.64
C TRP A 148 -0.44 0.69 10.87
N ARG A 149 -0.70 -0.18 11.87
CA ARG A 149 0.16 -1.33 12.17
C ARG A 149 -0.27 -2.51 11.32
N ASP A 150 0.67 -3.12 10.61
CA ASP A 150 0.43 -4.39 9.93
C ASP A 150 1.73 -5.21 9.83
N GLY A 151 1.59 -6.53 9.89
CA GLY A 151 2.69 -7.49 9.85
C GLY A 151 3.76 -7.24 10.91
N ALA A 152 5.01 -7.12 10.46
CA ALA A 152 6.17 -7.03 11.33
C ALA A 152 6.38 -5.64 11.96
N VAL A 153 5.72 -4.60 11.45
CA VAL A 153 5.91 -3.22 11.93
C VAL A 153 5.00 -2.97 13.14
N GLN A 154 5.62 -2.77 14.30
CA GLN A 154 4.91 -2.52 15.56
C GLN A 154 4.61 -1.04 15.78
N SER A 155 5.55 -0.18 15.40
CA SER A 155 5.45 1.25 15.57
C SER A 155 6.29 1.96 14.50
N VAL A 156 5.89 3.19 14.19
CA VAL A 156 6.63 4.07 13.30
C VAL A 156 6.59 5.48 13.88
N SER A 157 7.72 6.14 13.91
CA SER A 157 7.80 7.58 14.20
C SER A 157 8.62 8.29 13.12
N ARG A 158 8.11 9.43 12.66
CA ARG A 158 8.73 10.23 11.60
C ARG A 158 8.99 11.65 12.10
N THR A 159 10.21 12.12 11.90
CA THR A 159 10.57 13.54 11.98
C THR A 159 10.98 14.04 10.59
N CYS A 160 11.39 15.30 10.48
CA CYS A 160 11.94 15.83 9.23
C CYS A 160 13.19 15.09 8.78
N ASP A 161 14.02 14.65 9.74
CA ASP A 161 15.35 14.11 9.45
C ASP A 161 15.44 12.60 9.56
N ASN A 162 14.55 11.97 10.33
CA ASN A 162 14.64 10.55 10.65
C ASN A 162 13.30 9.83 10.58
N LEU A 163 13.37 8.55 10.24
CA LEU A 163 12.29 7.59 10.38
C LEU A 163 12.75 6.48 11.32
N ASN A 164 12.03 6.27 12.42
CA ASN A 164 12.24 5.13 13.30
C ASN A 164 11.12 4.12 13.08
N VAL A 165 11.48 2.85 12.94
CA VAL A 165 10.54 1.75 12.70
C VAL A 165 10.85 0.61 13.66
N ASP A 166 9.90 0.31 14.53
CA ASP A 166 9.98 -0.84 15.42
C ASP A 166 9.49 -2.09 14.69
N LEU A 167 10.34 -3.11 14.67
CA LEU A 167 10.07 -4.40 14.03
C LEU A 167 9.97 -5.53 15.04
N ARG A 168 9.00 -6.41 14.84
CA ARG A 168 8.90 -7.74 15.47
C ARG A 168 8.54 -8.78 14.44
N PHE A 169 9.34 -9.84 14.38
CA PHE A 169 9.17 -10.95 13.47
C PHE A 169 8.68 -12.19 14.21
N ALA A 170 7.71 -12.89 13.64
CA ALA A 170 7.26 -14.17 14.18
C ALA A 170 8.35 -15.25 14.04
N VAL A 171 8.62 -15.97 15.13
CA VAL A 171 9.66 -17.02 15.22
C VAL A 171 9.39 -18.17 14.25
N GLU A 172 8.11 -18.51 14.03
CA GLU A 172 7.66 -19.60 13.16
C GLU A 172 7.97 -19.37 11.66
N ARG A 173 8.45 -18.19 11.30
CA ARG A 173 8.80 -17.81 9.92
C ARG A 173 10.30 -17.60 9.76
N LEU A 174 11.11 -18.49 10.34
CA LEU A 174 12.52 -18.65 9.98
C LEU A 174 12.61 -18.92 8.48
N ARG A 175 13.08 -17.91 7.74
CA ARG A 175 13.27 -17.97 6.29
C ARG A 175 14.74 -17.80 5.99
N MET A 176 15.25 -18.59 5.05
CA MET A 176 16.66 -18.55 4.66
C MET A 176 17.06 -17.24 3.98
N GLN A 177 16.10 -16.46 3.46
CA GLN A 177 16.39 -15.17 2.84
C GLN A 177 16.32 -14.02 3.85
N ARG A 178 17.31 -13.12 3.77
CA ARG A 178 17.32 -11.86 4.53
C ARG A 178 16.09 -11.03 4.16
N SER A 179 15.37 -10.56 5.18
CA SER A 179 14.26 -9.63 5.00
C SER A 179 14.76 -8.36 4.33
N LYS A 180 14.00 -7.84 3.38
CA LYS A 180 14.25 -6.52 2.80
C LYS A 180 13.30 -5.51 3.42
N PHE A 181 13.77 -4.29 3.57
CA PHE A 181 12.97 -3.15 3.93
C PHE A 181 13.02 -2.16 2.77
N PHE A 182 11.85 -1.78 2.26
CA PHE A 182 11.70 -0.77 1.23
C PHE A 182 11.12 0.50 1.82
N ILE A 183 11.65 1.63 1.37
CA ILE A 183 11.08 2.96 1.58
C ILE A 183 10.88 3.62 0.22
N LEU A 184 9.69 4.17 0.02
CA LEU A 184 9.28 4.91 -1.16
C LEU A 184 8.76 6.27 -0.72
N GLY A 185 9.09 7.30 -1.47
CA GLY A 185 8.61 8.66 -1.21
C GLY A 185 9.00 9.59 -2.34
N ARG A 186 9.05 10.88 -2.05
CA ARG A 186 9.48 11.93 -3.00
C ARG A 186 10.58 12.77 -2.40
N ASP A 187 11.47 13.30 -3.24
CA ASP A 187 12.42 14.35 -2.85
C ASP A 187 11.75 15.74 -2.84
N SER A 188 12.52 16.78 -2.50
CA SER A 188 12.04 18.17 -2.43
C SER A 188 11.58 18.75 -3.77
N LEU A 189 11.96 18.12 -4.89
CA LEU A 189 11.50 18.48 -6.23
C LEU A 189 10.28 17.65 -6.66
N GLY A 190 9.68 16.89 -5.75
CA GLY A 190 8.54 16.01 -6.03
C GLY A 190 8.90 14.73 -6.79
N ARG A 191 10.20 14.48 -7.06
CA ARG A 191 10.64 13.29 -7.81
C ARG A 191 10.61 12.08 -6.90
N LYS A 192 10.07 10.97 -7.42
CA LYS A 192 10.03 9.70 -6.71
C LYS A 192 11.43 9.24 -6.30
N ARG A 193 11.56 8.79 -5.05
CA ARG A 193 12.74 8.13 -4.49
C ARG A 193 12.34 6.80 -3.89
N ALA A 194 13.18 5.79 -4.08
CA ALA A 194 12.99 4.47 -3.54
C ALA A 194 14.33 3.92 -3.04
N CYS A 195 14.35 3.40 -1.82
CA CYS A 195 15.53 2.77 -1.27
C CYS A 195 15.20 1.39 -0.72
N GLN A 196 16.18 0.50 -0.78
CA GLN A 196 16.15 -0.82 -0.19
C GLN A 196 17.23 -0.97 0.87
N ILE A 197 16.92 -1.74 1.90
CA ILE A 197 17.80 -2.11 3.01
C ILE A 197 17.70 -3.61 3.20
N SER A 198 18.83 -4.27 3.40
CA SER A 198 18.84 -5.64 3.94
C SER A 198 18.74 -5.54 5.46
N VAL A 199 17.63 -6.00 6.05
CA VAL A 199 17.39 -5.87 7.49
C VAL A 199 18.49 -6.64 8.25
N PRO A 200 19.29 -5.98 9.11
CA PRO A 200 20.36 -6.64 9.84
C PRO A 200 19.84 -7.67 10.85
N SER A 201 20.67 -8.67 11.14
CA SER A 201 20.39 -9.69 12.17
C SER A 201 20.85 -9.27 13.57
N CYS A 202 21.71 -8.26 13.68
CA CYS A 202 22.25 -7.77 14.93
C CYS A 202 22.45 -6.25 14.87
N SER A 203 22.60 -5.65 16.04
CA SER A 203 22.79 -4.21 16.17
C SER A 203 24.02 -3.72 15.39
N GLY A 204 23.86 -2.63 14.66
CA GLY A 204 24.92 -2.05 13.84
C GLY A 204 24.38 -1.14 12.75
N ASP A 205 25.31 -0.52 12.03
CA ASP A 205 24.98 0.35 10.92
C ASP A 205 24.72 -0.47 9.65
N PHE A 206 23.86 0.05 8.77
CA PHE A 206 23.55 -0.58 7.50
C PHE A 206 23.46 0.45 6.38
N GLU A 207 23.70 -0.01 5.16
CA GLU A 207 23.59 0.82 3.97
C GLU A 207 22.16 0.88 3.46
N MET A 208 21.75 2.08 3.04
CA MET A 208 20.55 2.30 2.24
C MET A 208 20.96 2.38 0.77
N LEU A 209 20.38 1.54 -0.09
CA LEU A 209 20.69 1.48 -1.51
C LEU A 209 19.52 2.01 -2.33
N ASP A 210 19.78 2.85 -3.32
CA ASP A 210 18.77 3.28 -4.28
C ASP A 210 18.26 2.08 -5.11
N CYS A 211 16.94 1.90 -5.21
CA CYS A 211 16.37 0.72 -5.85
C CYS A 211 16.63 0.64 -7.37
N THR A 212 16.95 1.76 -8.01
CA THR A 212 17.17 1.84 -9.46
C THR A 212 18.63 1.64 -9.81
N THR A 213 19.51 2.35 -9.10
CA THR A 213 20.96 2.40 -9.41
C THR A 213 21.79 1.46 -8.55
N ASN A 214 21.21 0.91 -7.47
CA ASN A 214 21.89 0.11 -6.45
C ASN A 214 23.08 0.82 -5.79
N ARG A 215 23.15 2.16 -5.90
CA ARG A 215 24.19 2.98 -5.26
C ARG A 215 23.79 3.27 -3.83
N ARG A 216 24.79 3.36 -2.95
CA ARG A 216 24.59 3.80 -1.57
C ARG A 216 24.11 5.25 -1.54
N VAL A 217 23.04 5.49 -0.80
CA VAL A 217 22.42 6.81 -0.65
C VAL A 217 22.30 7.26 0.82
N GLY A 218 22.55 6.37 1.77
CA GLY A 218 22.52 6.68 3.20
C GLY A 218 23.12 5.57 4.05
N ILE A 219 23.29 5.88 5.34
CA ILE A 219 23.57 4.89 6.40
C ILE A 219 22.48 5.05 7.45
N GLY A 220 21.79 3.96 7.77
CA GLY A 220 20.91 3.87 8.92
C GLY A 220 21.53 3.03 10.03
N CYS A 221 20.84 2.96 11.16
CA CYS A 221 21.25 2.15 12.31
C CYS A 221 20.16 1.16 12.67
N TYR A 222 20.53 -0.07 12.98
CA TYR A 222 19.65 -1.07 13.56
C TYR A 222 20.06 -1.33 15.00
N ARG A 223 19.09 -1.34 15.91
CA ARG A 223 19.30 -1.71 17.32
C ARG A 223 18.36 -2.84 17.67
N GLY A 224 18.93 -4.02 17.91
CA GLY A 224 18.17 -5.22 18.25
C GLY A 224 18.86 -6.51 17.85
N HIS A 225 18.03 -7.53 17.65
CA HIS A 225 18.40 -8.92 17.34
C HIS A 225 17.54 -9.45 16.17
N PRO A 226 17.70 -10.70 15.70
CA PRO A 226 17.07 -11.14 14.45
C PRO A 226 15.53 -11.16 14.44
N PHE A 227 14.89 -11.08 15.60
CA PHE A 227 13.44 -11.22 15.77
C PHE A 227 12.76 -9.93 16.23
N ALA A 228 13.52 -8.97 16.75
CA ALA A 228 12.99 -7.69 17.17
C ALA A 228 14.10 -6.64 17.20
N GLY A 229 13.74 -5.42 16.81
CA GLY A 229 14.64 -4.29 16.86
C GLY A 229 14.07 -3.05 16.18
N GLU A 230 14.80 -1.96 16.31
CA GLU A 230 14.44 -0.65 15.79
C GLU A 230 15.36 -0.31 14.60
N LEU A 231 14.76 0.09 13.48
CA LEU A 231 15.47 0.69 12.35
C LEU A 231 15.37 2.22 12.45
N THR A 232 16.52 2.90 12.50
CA THR A 232 16.61 4.36 12.37
C THR A 232 17.20 4.71 11.00
N LEU A 233 16.45 5.48 10.22
CA LEU A 233 16.76 5.81 8.83
C LEU A 233 16.87 7.32 8.65
N PRO A 234 17.98 7.86 8.10
CA PRO A 234 18.03 9.26 7.71
C PRO A 234 17.11 9.51 6.50
N LEU A 235 16.29 10.55 6.58
CA LEU A 235 15.34 10.95 5.55
C LEU A 235 15.83 12.08 4.64
N ARG A 236 17.13 12.37 4.59
CA ARG A 236 17.71 13.45 3.76
C ARG A 236 17.35 13.38 2.26
N LEU A 237 16.98 12.21 1.76
CA LEU A 237 16.58 11.98 0.37
C LEU A 237 15.08 12.25 0.13
N PHE A 238 14.31 12.32 1.21
CA PHE A 238 12.87 12.39 1.17
C PHE A 238 12.38 13.73 1.73
N SER A 239 11.40 14.30 1.06
CA SER A 239 10.77 15.53 1.47
C SER A 239 9.87 15.29 2.68
N PRO A 240 9.91 16.15 3.72
CA PRO A 240 9.02 16.03 4.86
C PRO A 240 7.55 16.34 4.50
N VAL A 241 7.30 17.08 3.41
CA VAL A 241 5.94 17.47 3.00
C VAL A 241 5.20 16.43 2.16
N HIS A 242 5.86 15.32 1.82
CA HIS A 242 5.26 14.21 1.10
C HIS A 242 5.16 12.98 1.99
N ASP A 243 4.11 12.18 1.77
CA ASP A 243 3.93 10.91 2.45
C ASP A 243 5.05 9.92 2.06
N LEU A 244 5.34 8.99 2.95
CA LEU A 244 6.24 7.87 2.71
C LEU A 244 5.46 6.57 2.71
N PHE A 245 5.95 5.60 1.94
CA PHE A 245 5.43 4.24 1.94
C PHE A 245 6.56 3.30 2.32
N ILE A 246 6.35 2.48 3.35
CA ILE A 246 7.32 1.46 3.75
C ILE A 246 6.76 0.07 3.54
N LYS A 247 7.65 -0.88 3.25
CA LYS A 247 7.29 -2.29 3.15
C LYS A 247 8.40 -3.16 3.72
N VAL A 248 8.02 -4.10 4.56
CA VAL A 248 8.88 -5.20 4.98
C VAL A 248 8.63 -6.37 4.03
N ASP A 249 9.54 -6.58 3.10
CA ASP A 249 9.48 -7.71 2.18
C ASP A 249 10.14 -8.94 2.80
N ARG A 250 9.24 -9.82 3.21
CA ARG A 250 9.50 -11.21 3.59
C ARG A 250 8.54 -12.05 2.77
N ARG A 251 8.68 -12.13 1.45
CA ARG A 251 7.86 -13.02 0.61
C ARG A 251 8.41 -14.46 0.65
N SER A 252 7.55 -15.46 0.76
CA SER A 252 7.94 -16.89 0.72
C SER A 252 7.47 -17.58 -0.54
N TRP A 253 6.37 -17.10 -1.12
CA TRP A 253 5.84 -17.63 -2.36
C TRP A 253 5.00 -16.55 -3.07
N PHE A 254 3.67 -16.63 -3.02
CA PHE A 254 2.81 -15.73 -3.77
C PHE A 254 2.41 -14.44 -3.03
N PHE A 255 2.27 -14.49 -1.71
CA PHE A 255 1.79 -13.37 -0.90
C PHE A 255 2.88 -12.79 -0.03
N ASP A 256 2.76 -11.50 0.22
CA ASP A 256 3.53 -10.79 1.22
C ASP A 256 3.08 -11.19 2.63
N GLU A 257 3.92 -10.90 3.61
CA GLU A 257 3.53 -11.01 5.02
C GLU A 257 2.51 -9.95 5.41
N ALA A 258 2.66 -8.73 4.87
CA ALA A 258 1.75 -7.61 5.02
C ALA A 258 1.83 -6.68 3.80
N GLY A 259 0.86 -5.78 3.70
CA GLY A 259 0.79 -4.73 2.69
C GLY A 259 1.89 -3.66 2.83
N TRP A 260 1.69 -2.53 2.16
CA TRP A 260 2.50 -1.33 2.42
C TRP A 260 1.92 -0.57 3.62
N ILE A 261 2.77 0.24 4.27
CA ILE A 261 2.33 1.17 5.31
C ILE A 261 2.59 2.59 4.82
N GLU A 262 1.52 3.38 4.76
CA GLU A 262 1.57 4.81 4.50
C GLU A 262 1.92 5.55 5.78
N ILE A 263 2.93 6.42 5.68
CA ILE A 263 3.41 7.28 6.76
C ILE A 263 3.16 8.72 6.31
N PRO A 264 2.28 9.46 6.98
CA PRO A 264 1.91 10.79 6.54
C PRO A 264 3.12 11.74 6.56
N SER A 265 3.01 12.77 5.73
CA SER A 265 3.88 13.95 5.77
C SER A 265 3.96 14.54 7.17
N VAL A 266 5.10 15.14 7.50
CA VAL A 266 5.24 15.87 8.75
C VAL A 266 4.49 17.19 8.59
N PRO A 267 3.51 17.50 9.45
CA PRO A 267 2.76 18.75 9.35
C PRO A 267 3.74 19.92 9.39
N ASN A 268 3.66 20.78 8.38
CA ASN A 268 4.40 22.03 8.42
C ASN A 268 3.73 22.89 9.51
N LEU A 269 4.46 23.19 10.60
CA LEU A 269 3.96 24.02 11.71
C LEU A 269 3.44 25.40 11.25
N SER A 270 3.72 25.81 10.02
CA SER A 270 3.18 27.03 9.38
C SER A 270 1.73 26.92 8.86
N LYS A 271 1.12 25.72 8.87
CA LYS A 271 -0.25 25.44 8.41
C LYS A 271 -1.14 24.79 9.47
N VAL A 272 -0.85 24.98 10.75
CA VAL A 272 -1.86 24.75 11.78
C VAL A 272 -2.82 25.93 11.75
N SER A 273 -4.02 25.74 11.18
CA SER A 273 -5.12 26.68 11.40
C SER A 273 -5.30 26.86 12.91
N LEU A 274 -5.15 28.10 13.38
CA LEU A 274 -5.40 28.54 14.75
C LEU A 274 -6.89 28.43 15.10
N SER A 275 -7.47 27.23 15.06
CA SER A 275 -8.87 27.01 15.45
C SER A 275 -9.03 26.18 16.73
N MET A 276 -7.98 26.03 17.54
CA MET A 276 -8.08 25.47 18.89
C MET A 276 -7.18 26.18 19.91
N ILE A 277 -7.28 27.50 19.99
CA ILE A 277 -6.88 28.22 21.21
C ILE A 277 -8.01 29.19 21.57
N SER A 278 -8.93 28.71 22.41
CA SER A 278 -9.78 29.45 23.35
C SER A 278 -10.73 28.41 23.96
N THR A 279 -10.94 28.25 25.26
CA THR A 279 -10.52 28.97 26.47
C THR A 279 -11.07 28.11 27.60
N GLU A 280 -10.22 27.53 28.44
CA GLU A 280 -10.63 27.13 29.79
C GLU A 280 -9.71 27.84 30.77
N ALA A 281 -10.14 29.02 31.18
CA ALA A 281 -9.62 29.73 32.32
C ALA A 281 -10.82 30.21 33.14
N TYR A 282 -10.82 29.81 34.41
CA TYR A 282 -11.64 30.29 35.52
C TYR A 282 -13.13 29.90 35.52
N SER A 283 -13.44 28.88 36.32
CA SER A 283 -14.19 29.04 37.59
C SER A 283 -14.00 27.82 38.48
#